data_AF-A0A3D0NTX5-F1
#
_entry.id   AF-A0A3D0NTX5-F1
#
_cell.length_a   1.000
_cell.length_b   1.000
_cell.length_c   1.000
_cell.angle_alpha   90.00
_cell.angle_beta   90.00
_cell.angle_gamma   90.00
#
_symmetry.space_group_name_H-M   'P 1'
#
loop_
_entity.id
_entity.type
_entity.pdbx_description
1 polymer ?
#
loop_
_entity_poly.entity_id
_entity_poly.type
_entity_poly.pdbx_seq_one_letter_code
_entity_poly.pdbx_strand_id
1 'polypeptide(L)'
;MRKSQKVALSGLLTAFAAVMVMISNIMPAGMYTFPAAAGVIVYILSFIVGRSYGWASFGAVALLSFFLCADKEAALSFILFFGYYPMIKQALERIPVRFLAYLPKLAIFNAAAVSVYFLMLWVFALPADTFEFFGINMPLIFLLLLNFIFLLYDYAITVFMKAYQQKIYNFVTKVKRKF
;
A
#
# COMPACT_ATOMS: atom_id res chain seq x y z
N MET A 1 -17.90 -17.00 8.73
CA MET A 1 -17.91 -15.94 9.78
C MET A 1 -19.28 -15.30 9.83
N ARG A 2 -19.81 -15.03 11.03
CA ARG A 2 -21.05 -14.25 11.21
C ARG A 2 -20.82 -12.78 10.79
N LYS A 3 -21.86 -12.07 10.36
CA LYS A 3 -21.75 -10.67 9.90
C LYS A 3 -21.13 -9.75 10.96
N SER A 4 -21.52 -9.90 12.23
CA SER A 4 -20.95 -9.12 13.35
C SER A 4 -19.44 -9.30 13.50
N GLN A 5 -18.95 -10.53 13.39
CA GLN A 5 -17.51 -10.83 13.48
C GLN A 5 -16.72 -10.21 12.32
N LYS A 6 -17.30 -10.23 11.11
CA LYS A 6 -16.67 -9.59 9.94
C LYS A 6 -16.48 -8.09 10.14
N VAL A 7 -17.53 -7.42 10.63
CA VAL A 7 -17.51 -5.97 10.90
C VAL A 7 -16.51 -5.63 12.01
N ALA A 8 -16.52 -6.37 13.11
CA ALA A 8 -15.60 -6.15 14.23
C ALA A 8 -14.12 -6.32 13.80
N LEU A 9 -13.80 -7.40 13.07
CA LEU A 9 -12.45 -7.62 12.56
C LEU A 9 -12.02 -6.55 11.56
N SER A 10 -12.93 -6.14 10.65
CA SER A 10 -12.63 -5.05 9.71
C SER A 10 -12.38 -3.74 10.43
N GLY A 11 -13.16 -3.40 11.46
CA GLY A 11 -12.95 -2.19 12.24
C GLY A 11 -11.58 -2.19 12.93
N LEU A 12 -11.23 -3.29 13.60
CA LEU A 12 -9.94 -3.45 14.28
C LEU A 12 -8.75 -3.30 13.30
N LEU A 13 -8.76 -4.02 12.18
CA LEU A 13 -7.67 -3.98 11.20
C LEU A 13 -7.58 -2.62 10.49
N THR A 14 -8.72 -1.98 10.23
CA THR A 14 -8.77 -0.61 9.67
C THR A 14 -8.14 0.39 10.64
N ALA A 15 -8.51 0.35 11.91
CA ALA A 15 -7.93 1.22 12.92
C ALA A 15 -6.42 0.99 13.06
N PHE A 16 -5.97 -0.27 13.07
CA PHE A 16 -4.55 -0.60 13.13
C PHE A 16 -3.77 -0.07 11.92
N ALA A 17 -4.30 -0.26 10.70
CA ALA A 17 -3.69 0.28 9.49
C ALA A 17 -3.62 1.82 9.51
N ALA A 18 -4.67 2.49 9.98
CA ALA A 18 -4.66 3.95 10.14
C ALA A 18 -3.59 4.43 11.12
N VAL A 19 -3.46 3.77 12.28
CA VAL A 19 -2.41 4.06 13.26
C VAL A 19 -1.03 3.90 12.65
N MET A 20 -0.79 2.84 11.87
CA MET A 20 0.50 2.66 11.17
C MET A 20 0.83 3.86 10.28
N VAL A 21 -0.12 4.35 9.49
CA VAL A 21 0.11 5.53 8.66
C VAL A 21 0.37 6.78 9.52
N MET A 22 -0.33 6.94 10.65
CA MET A 22 -0.17 8.10 11.54
C MET A 22 1.19 8.17 12.23
N ILE A 23 1.79 7.01 12.54
CA ILE A 23 3.11 6.94 13.19
C ILE A 23 4.28 6.92 12.21
N SER A 24 4.02 7.21 10.93
CA SER A 24 5.01 7.17 9.84
C SER A 24 6.25 8.04 10.10
N ASN A 25 6.07 9.19 10.74
CA ASN A 25 7.13 10.17 11.00
C ASN A 25 7.90 9.93 12.32
N ILE A 26 7.70 8.78 13.00
CA ILE A 26 8.49 8.45 14.20
C ILE A 26 9.96 8.17 13.84
N MET A 27 10.22 7.64 12.64
CA MET A 27 11.57 7.35 12.16
C MET A 27 11.67 7.63 10.66
N PRO A 28 12.85 8.03 10.14
CA PRO A 28 13.02 8.36 8.73
C PRO A 28 12.61 7.23 7.77
N ALA A 29 12.92 5.98 8.10
CA ALA A 29 12.52 4.82 7.29
C ALA A 29 10.99 4.54 7.33
N GLY A 30 10.29 5.08 8.32
CA GLY A 30 8.88 4.82 8.59
C GLY A 30 7.94 5.45 7.56
N MET A 31 8.36 6.58 6.99
CA MET A 31 7.63 7.40 6.03
C MET A 31 7.00 6.59 4.89
N TYR A 32 7.73 5.61 4.35
CA TYR A 32 7.23 4.72 3.30
C TYR A 32 6.92 3.29 3.80
N THR A 33 7.64 2.82 4.83
CA THR A 33 7.50 1.45 5.34
C THR A 33 6.15 1.23 6.02
N PHE A 34 5.69 2.18 6.84
CA PHE A 34 4.43 2.03 7.56
C PHE A 34 3.20 2.12 6.63
N PRO A 35 3.12 3.05 5.66
CA PRO A 35 2.08 3.01 4.63
C PRO A 35 2.07 1.71 3.82
N ALA A 36 3.24 1.19 3.45
CA ALA A 36 3.36 -0.09 2.74
C ALA A 36 2.80 -1.26 3.57
N ALA A 37 3.14 -1.31 4.86
CA ALA A 37 2.63 -2.33 5.78
C ALA A 37 1.11 -2.21 6.01
N ALA A 38 0.60 -0.98 6.14
CA ALA A 38 -0.84 -0.70 6.23
C ALA A 38 -1.58 -1.24 5.00
N GLY A 39 -1.04 -1.03 3.79
CA GLY A 39 -1.61 -1.58 2.56
C GLY A 39 -1.68 -3.11 2.54
N VAL A 40 -0.67 -3.79 3.07
CA VAL A 40 -0.67 -5.25 3.24
C VAL A 40 -1.77 -5.70 4.21
N ILE A 41 -2.00 -4.98 5.30
CA ILE A 41 -3.08 -5.28 6.26
C ILE A 41 -4.45 -5.17 5.60
N VAL A 42 -4.69 -4.09 4.84
CA VAL A 42 -5.94 -3.90 4.10
C VAL A 42 -6.14 -5.03 3.07
N TYR A 43 -5.07 -5.46 2.40
CA TYR A 43 -5.13 -6.61 1.51
C TYR A 43 -5.45 -7.93 2.24
N ILE A 44 -4.83 -8.19 3.40
CA ILE A 44 -5.14 -9.37 4.22
C ILE A 44 -6.62 -9.35 4.63
N LEU A 45 -7.14 -8.19 5.05
CA LEU A 45 -8.55 -8.04 5.38
C LEU A 45 -9.45 -8.36 4.17
N SER A 46 -9.12 -7.84 2.99
CA SER A 46 -9.79 -8.14 1.72
C SER A 46 -9.85 -9.64 1.44
N PHE A 47 -8.75 -10.35 1.72
CA PHE A 47 -8.64 -11.80 1.52
C PHE A 47 -9.44 -12.61 2.53
N ILE A 48 -9.41 -12.25 3.82
CA ILE A 48 -10.09 -12.99 4.90
C ILE A 48 -11.60 -12.75 4.88
N VAL A 49 -12.01 -11.49 4.79
CA VAL A 49 -13.41 -11.07 5.05
C VAL A 49 -14.20 -10.90 3.75
N GLY A 50 -13.53 -10.41 2.71
CA GLY A 50 -14.04 -10.20 1.36
C GLY A 50 -13.60 -8.86 0.76
N ARG A 51 -13.58 -8.79 -0.58
CA ARG A 51 -13.11 -7.61 -1.33
C ARG A 51 -13.85 -6.32 -0.96
N SER A 52 -15.15 -6.37 -0.72
CA SER A 52 -15.93 -5.17 -0.34
C SER A 52 -15.46 -4.55 0.97
N TYR A 53 -15.13 -5.39 1.96
CA TYR A 53 -14.59 -4.93 3.25
C TYR A 53 -13.17 -4.40 3.13
N GLY A 54 -12.35 -4.97 2.24
CA GLY A 54 -11.04 -4.43 1.90
C GLY A 54 -11.12 -3.02 1.33
N TRP A 55 -12.01 -2.79 0.35
CA TRP A 55 -12.18 -1.47 -0.26
C TRP A 55 -12.79 -0.45 0.71
N ALA A 56 -13.76 -0.86 1.52
CA ALA A 56 -14.31 0.00 2.56
C ALA A 56 -13.26 0.38 3.61
N SER A 57 -12.40 -0.57 4.00
CA SER A 57 -11.28 -0.33 4.90
C SER A 57 -10.23 0.61 4.29
N PHE A 58 -9.85 0.39 3.03
CA PHE A 58 -8.99 1.33 2.29
C PHE A 58 -9.56 2.75 2.33
N GLY A 59 -10.84 2.92 1.99
CA GLY A 59 -11.49 4.23 2.01
C GLY A 59 -11.51 4.87 3.40
N ALA A 60 -11.78 4.09 4.44
CA ALA A 60 -11.75 4.57 5.82
C ALA A 60 -10.34 4.99 6.26
N VAL A 61 -9.31 4.18 5.98
CA VAL A 61 -7.91 4.53 6.29
C VAL A 61 -7.49 5.75 5.49
N ALA A 62 -7.82 5.82 4.20
CA ALA A 62 -7.51 6.95 3.33
C ALA A 62 -8.09 8.26 3.88
N LEU A 63 -9.37 8.26 4.27
CA LEU A 63 -10.02 9.43 4.88
C LEU A 63 -9.36 9.80 6.21
N LEU A 64 -9.17 8.83 7.11
CA LEU A 64 -8.55 9.07 8.41
C LEU A 64 -7.11 9.60 8.25
N SER A 65 -6.30 9.00 7.39
CA SER A 65 -4.93 9.42 7.12
C SER A 65 -4.87 10.80 6.49
N PHE A 66 -5.76 11.13 5.55
CA PHE A 66 -5.80 12.45 4.93
C PHE A 66 -6.02 13.57 5.96
N PHE A 67 -6.98 13.38 6.88
CA PHE A 67 -7.30 14.38 7.89
C PHE A 67 -6.37 14.36 9.11
N LEU A 68 -6.07 13.17 9.64
CA LEU A 68 -5.42 13.01 10.96
C LEU A 68 -3.91 12.78 10.90
N CYS A 69 -3.36 12.31 9.78
CA CYS A 69 -1.92 12.11 9.67
C CYS A 69 -1.21 13.47 9.53
N ALA A 70 -0.25 13.73 10.42
CA ALA A 70 0.57 14.92 10.37
C ALA A 70 1.52 14.92 9.16
N ASP A 71 2.07 13.76 8.83
CA ASP A 71 2.91 13.55 7.65
C ASP A 71 2.02 13.33 6.41
N LYS A 72 1.90 14.38 5.61
CA LYS A 72 1.08 14.34 4.40
C LYS A 72 1.70 13.46 3.32
N GLU A 73 2.99 13.19 3.36
CA GLU A 73 3.65 12.36 2.35
C GLU A 73 3.33 10.90 2.58
N ALA A 74 3.41 10.46 3.82
CA ALA A 74 2.99 9.13 4.21
C ALA A 74 1.50 8.89 3.92
N ALA A 75 0.64 9.88 4.24
CA ALA A 75 -0.78 9.82 3.95
C ALA A 75 -1.07 9.70 2.45
N LEU A 76 -0.50 10.58 1.63
CA LEU A 76 -0.67 10.55 0.18
C LEU A 76 -0.08 9.28 -0.44
N SER A 77 1.07 8.82 0.05
CA SER A 77 1.69 7.57 -0.41
C SER A 77 0.79 6.36 -0.15
N PHE A 78 0.12 6.33 1.00
CA PHE A 78 -0.90 5.32 1.28
C PHE A 78 -2.08 5.43 0.31
N ILE A 79 -2.65 6.63 0.15
CA ILE A 79 -3.87 6.87 -0.62
C ILE A 79 -3.66 6.58 -2.11
N LEU A 80 -2.55 7.09 -2.68
CA LEU A 80 -2.28 7.09 -4.11
C LEU A 80 -1.57 5.84 -4.59
N PHE A 81 -0.98 5.04 -3.69
CA PHE A 81 -0.26 3.84 -4.09
C PHE A 81 -0.41 2.68 -3.12
N PHE A 82 0.19 2.75 -1.92
CA PHE A 82 0.38 1.57 -1.07
C PHE A 82 -0.92 0.92 -0.60
N GLY A 83 -1.98 1.70 -0.36
CA GLY A 83 -3.22 1.23 0.23
C GLY A 83 -4.03 0.30 -0.66
N TYR A 84 -4.13 0.60 -1.96
CA TYR A 84 -4.93 -0.20 -2.90
C TYR A 84 -4.09 -1.09 -3.81
N TYR A 85 -2.81 -0.76 -4.05
CA TYR A 85 -1.96 -1.48 -4.99
C TYR A 85 -1.96 -3.01 -4.77
N PRO A 86 -1.77 -3.54 -3.54
CA PRO A 86 -1.78 -4.99 -3.31
C PRO A 86 -3.12 -5.65 -3.71
N MET A 87 -4.24 -4.94 -3.61
CA MET A 87 -5.56 -5.47 -3.97
C MET A 87 -5.75 -5.57 -5.48
N ILE A 88 -5.30 -4.56 -6.24
CA ILE A 88 -5.43 -4.54 -7.71
C ILE A 88 -4.36 -5.37 -8.41
N LYS A 89 -3.21 -5.57 -7.75
CA LYS A 89 -2.10 -6.34 -8.28
C LYS A 89 -2.50 -7.74 -8.74
N GLN A 90 -3.41 -8.40 -8.01
CA GLN A 90 -3.92 -9.72 -8.40
C GLN A 90 -4.60 -9.71 -9.78
N ALA A 91 -5.21 -8.59 -10.19
CA ALA A 91 -5.78 -8.44 -11.52
C ALA A 91 -4.68 -8.18 -12.57
N LEU A 92 -3.67 -7.37 -12.24
CA LEU A 92 -2.53 -7.08 -13.13
C LEU A 92 -1.70 -8.33 -13.43
N GLU A 93 -1.54 -9.24 -12.47
CA GLU A 93 -0.81 -10.49 -12.66
C GLU A 93 -1.55 -11.55 -13.50
N ARG A 94 -2.81 -11.28 -13.91
CA ARG A 94 -3.54 -12.15 -14.85
C ARG A 94 -3.12 -11.94 -16.31
N ILE A 95 -2.35 -10.89 -16.60
CA ILE A 95 -1.86 -10.61 -17.95
C ILE A 95 -0.87 -11.74 -18.33
N PRO A 96 -1.12 -12.49 -19.42
CA PRO A 96 -0.38 -13.71 -19.73
C PRO A 96 1.09 -13.43 -20.06
N VAL A 97 1.37 -12.27 -20.65
CA VAL A 97 2.73 -11.86 -21.02
C VAL A 97 3.34 -11.07 -19.87
N ARG A 98 4.34 -11.67 -19.21
CA ARG A 98 4.98 -11.09 -18.01
C ARG A 98 5.49 -9.66 -18.23
N PHE A 99 6.10 -9.39 -19.38
CA PHE A 99 6.61 -8.05 -19.70
C PHE A 99 5.49 -7.02 -19.80
N LEU A 100 4.37 -7.37 -20.47
CA LEU A 100 3.19 -6.51 -20.56
C LEU A 100 2.52 -6.29 -19.19
N ALA A 101 2.69 -7.20 -18.23
CA ALA A 101 2.19 -7.02 -16.87
C ALA A 101 2.98 -5.97 -16.05
N TYR A 102 4.24 -5.71 -16.40
CA TYR A 102 5.05 -4.68 -15.74
C TYR A 102 4.70 -3.25 -16.18
N LEU A 103 4.24 -3.06 -17.41
CA LEU A 103 3.85 -1.74 -17.93
C LEU A 103 2.78 -1.05 -17.07
N PRO A 104 1.59 -1.65 -16.80
CA PRO A 104 0.58 -1.01 -15.98
C PRO A 104 1.03 -0.84 -14.53
N LYS A 105 1.86 -1.77 -14.01
CA LYS A 105 2.45 -1.70 -12.66
C LYS A 105 3.34 -0.46 -12.51
N LEU A 106 4.27 -0.27 -13.44
CA LEU A 106 5.15 0.90 -13.47
C LEU A 106 4.38 2.18 -13.74
N ALA A 107 3.38 2.15 -14.62
CA ALA A 107 2.54 3.32 -14.90
C ALA A 107 1.78 3.78 -13.64
N ILE A 108 1.16 2.86 -12.89
CA ILE A 108 0.47 3.17 -11.63
C ILE A 108 1.45 3.75 -10.60
N PHE A 109 2.62 3.15 -10.45
CA PHE A 109 3.63 3.62 -9.51
C PHE A 109 4.14 5.02 -9.86
N ASN A 110 4.56 5.25 -11.10
CA ASN A 110 5.10 6.54 -11.52
C ASN A 110 4.02 7.63 -11.50
N ALA A 111 2.79 7.31 -11.93
CA ALA A 111 1.67 8.25 -11.82
C ALA A 111 1.43 8.65 -10.36
N ALA A 112 1.46 7.69 -9.43
CA ALA A 112 1.30 7.99 -8.01
C ALA A 112 2.46 8.82 -7.45
N ALA A 113 3.71 8.45 -7.74
CA ALA A 113 4.90 9.17 -7.25
C ALA A 113 4.94 10.63 -7.74
N VAL A 114 4.67 10.84 -9.04
CA VAL A 114 4.56 12.17 -9.63
C VAL A 114 3.39 12.95 -9.03
N SER A 115 2.25 12.30 -8.78
CA SER A 115 1.10 12.96 -8.12
C SER A 115 1.43 13.39 -6.69
N VAL A 116 2.10 12.54 -5.90
CA VAL A 116 2.55 12.89 -4.53
C VAL A 116 3.46 14.11 -4.58
N TYR A 117 4.45 14.12 -5.48
CA TYR A 117 5.38 15.24 -5.65
C TYR A 117 4.66 16.56 -5.97
N PHE A 118 3.76 16.57 -6.95
CA PHE A 118 3.02 17.79 -7.30
C PHE A 118 2.04 18.23 -6.21
N LEU A 119 1.34 17.30 -5.56
CA LEU A 119 0.48 17.65 -4.44
C LEU A 119 1.28 18.28 -3.29
N MET A 120 2.48 17.79 -3.04
CA MET A 120 3.34 18.37 -2.01
C MET A 120 3.77 19.80 -2.31
N LEU A 121 4.20 20.05 -3.54
CA LEU A 121 4.61 21.40 -3.94
C LEU A 121 3.44 22.38 -4.02
N TRP A 122 2.30 21.97 -4.58
CA TRP A 122 1.22 22.90 -4.96
C TRP A 122 0.11 23.00 -3.91
N VAL A 123 -0.22 21.90 -3.23
CA VAL A 123 -1.31 21.87 -2.24
C VAL A 123 -0.76 22.09 -0.84
N PHE A 124 0.35 21.44 -0.51
CA PHE A 124 0.99 21.55 0.79
C PHE A 124 2.09 22.62 0.86
N ALA A 125 2.33 23.33 -0.27
CA ALA A 125 3.25 24.45 -0.37
C ALA A 125 4.66 24.16 0.15
N LEU A 126 5.14 22.92 -0.03
CA LEU A 126 6.53 22.59 0.28
C LEU A 126 7.47 23.38 -0.64
N PRO A 127 8.52 24.03 -0.09
CA PRO A 127 9.50 24.73 -0.92
C PRO A 127 10.16 23.76 -1.92
N ALA A 128 10.29 24.15 -3.19
CA ALA A 128 10.91 23.28 -4.19
C ALA A 128 12.34 22.88 -3.81
N ASP A 129 13.04 23.77 -3.12
CA ASP A 129 14.40 23.62 -2.60
C ASP A 129 14.53 22.45 -1.62
N THR A 130 13.43 21.93 -1.04
CA THR A 130 13.48 20.72 -0.20
C THR A 130 13.88 19.48 -0.97
N PHE A 131 13.77 19.49 -2.30
CA PHE A 131 14.17 18.40 -3.18
C PHE A 131 15.50 18.66 -3.88
N GLU A 132 16.18 19.76 -3.55
CA GLU A 132 17.52 20.05 -4.05
C GLU A 132 18.58 19.57 -3.05
N PHE A 133 19.58 18.83 -3.55
CA PHE A 133 20.73 18.41 -2.76
C PHE A 133 21.99 18.85 -3.49
N PHE A 134 22.80 19.70 -2.85
CA PHE A 134 23.99 20.31 -3.48
C PHE A 134 23.69 21.05 -4.81
N GLY A 135 22.55 21.73 -4.92
CA GLY A 135 22.16 22.47 -6.14
C GLY A 135 21.77 21.58 -7.33
N ILE A 136 21.63 20.27 -7.12
CA ILE A 136 21.13 19.32 -8.09
C ILE A 136 19.66 19.06 -7.79
N ASN A 137 18.80 19.21 -8.79
CA ASN A 137 17.39 18.88 -8.72
C ASN A 137 17.23 17.34 -8.69
N MET A 138 17.04 16.78 -7.50
CA MET A 138 16.99 15.33 -7.27
C MET A 138 15.69 14.59 -7.61
N PRO A 139 14.51 15.18 -7.90
CA PRO A 139 13.26 14.45 -8.15
C PRO A 139 13.37 13.37 -9.24
N LEU A 140 14.09 13.64 -10.34
CA LEU A 140 14.31 12.66 -11.41
C LEU A 140 15.17 11.48 -10.95
N ILE A 141 16.20 11.75 -10.15
CA ILE A 141 17.09 10.72 -9.60
C ILE A 141 16.33 9.88 -8.57
N PHE A 142 15.56 10.52 -7.69
CA PHE A 142 14.67 9.84 -6.75
C PHE A 142 13.63 8.99 -7.48
N LEU A 143 13.01 9.49 -8.55
CA LEU A 143 12.03 8.74 -9.32
C LEU A 143 12.65 7.48 -9.94
N LEU A 144 13.85 7.59 -10.51
CA LEU A 144 14.58 6.43 -11.03
C LEU A 144 14.89 5.42 -9.92
N LEU A 145 15.42 5.87 -8.78
CA LEU A 145 15.72 5.02 -7.63
C LEU A 145 14.45 4.34 -7.08
N LEU A 146 13.36 5.08 -6.99
CA LEU A 146 12.06 4.64 -6.53
C LEU A 146 11.47 3.56 -7.45
N ASN A 147 11.73 3.59 -8.75
CA ASN A 147 11.33 2.51 -9.65
C ASN A 147 12.03 1.18 -9.30
N PHE A 148 13.30 1.20 -8.92
CA PHE A 148 13.99 -0.01 -8.44
C PHE A 148 13.41 -0.52 -7.13
N ILE A 149 13.14 0.39 -6.18
CA ILE A 149 12.51 0.05 -4.89
C ILE A 149 11.09 -0.51 -5.12
N PHE A 150 10.35 0.04 -6.08
CA PHE A 150 9.03 -0.45 -6.45
C PHE A 150 9.08 -1.88 -6.97
N LEU A 151 10.05 -2.23 -7.82
CA LEU A 151 10.19 -3.61 -8.30
C LEU A 151 10.48 -4.58 -7.15
N LEU A 152 11.30 -4.16 -6.16
CA LEU A 152 11.54 -4.94 -4.95
C LEU A 152 10.27 -5.10 -4.12
N TYR A 153 9.52 -4.01 -3.91
CA TYR A 153 8.24 -4.03 -3.22
C TYR A 153 7.22 -4.93 -3.93
N ASP A 154 7.11 -4.83 -5.25
CA ASP A 154 6.25 -5.70 -6.04
C ASP A 154 6.64 -7.16 -5.85
N TYR A 155 7.92 -7.49 -5.97
CA TYR A 155 8.38 -8.85 -5.72
C TYR A 155 8.04 -9.33 -4.30
N ALA A 156 8.30 -8.52 -3.28
CA ALA A 156 8.02 -8.83 -1.88
C ALA A 156 6.52 -9.11 -1.65
N ILE A 157 5.64 -8.31 -2.25
CA ILE A 157 4.20 -8.52 -2.19
C ILE A 157 3.81 -9.85 -2.85
N THR A 158 4.38 -10.22 -4.00
CA THR A 158 4.07 -11.51 -4.66
C THR A 158 4.48 -12.68 -3.76
N VAL A 159 5.68 -12.62 -3.18
CA VAL A 159 6.18 -13.65 -2.26
C VAL A 159 5.28 -13.76 -1.03
N PHE A 160 4.95 -12.63 -0.41
CA PHE A 160 4.08 -12.57 0.75
C PHE A 160 2.70 -13.15 0.47
N MET A 161 2.07 -12.76 -0.64
CA MET A 161 0.76 -13.24 -1.06
C MET A 161 0.75 -14.76 -1.26
N LYS A 162 1.75 -15.31 -1.96
CA LYS A 162 1.88 -16.75 -2.18
C LYS A 162 2.07 -17.51 -0.87
N ALA A 163 2.97 -17.05 -0.01
CA ALA A 163 3.23 -17.67 1.30
C ALA A 163 1.97 -17.67 2.18
N TYR A 164 1.25 -16.55 2.21
CA TYR A 164 0.03 -16.40 2.99
C TYR A 164 -1.10 -17.31 2.47
N GLN A 165 -1.31 -17.34 1.15
CA GLN A 165 -2.31 -18.20 0.52
C GLN A 165 -2.01 -19.69 0.76
N GLN A 166 -0.76 -20.11 0.62
CA GLN A 166 -0.35 -21.50 0.86
C GLN A 166 -0.57 -21.90 2.32
N LYS A 167 -0.22 -21.02 3.27
CA LYS A 167 -0.38 -21.29 4.70
C LYS A 167 -1.86 -21.46 5.07
N ILE A 168 -2.73 -20.62 4.52
CA ILE A 168 -4.19 -20.74 4.72
C ILE A 168 -4.72 -22.02 4.07
N TYR A 169 -4.32 -22.33 2.84
CA TYR A 169 -4.74 -23.56 2.15
C TYR A 169 -4.35 -24.82 2.95
N ASN A 170 -3.11 -24.88 3.44
CA ASN A 170 -2.62 -25.98 4.26
C ASN A 170 -3.38 -26.10 5.60
N PHE A 171 -3.73 -24.98 6.22
CA PHE A 171 -4.52 -24.99 7.45
C PHE A 171 -5.93 -25.56 7.21
N VAL A 172 -6.61 -25.11 6.15
CA VAL A 172 -7.97 -25.58 5.81
C VAL A 172 -7.98 -27.06 5.44
N THR A 173 -7.02 -27.53 4.65
CA THR A 173 -6.92 -28.95 4.27
C THR A 173 -6.59 -29.85 5.46
N LYS A 174 -5.74 -29.39 6.39
CA LYS A 174 -5.42 -30.14 7.62
C LYS A 174 -6.63 -30.25 8.57
N VAL A 175 -7.45 -29.22 8.66
CA VAL A 175 -8.71 -29.26 9.44
C VAL A 175 -9.70 -30.22 8.80
N LYS A 176 -9.88 -30.17 7.46
CA LYS A 176 -10.79 -31.09 6.75
C LYS A 176 -10.40 -32.56 6.82
N ARG A 177 -9.11 -32.89 7.00
CA ARG A 177 -8.64 -34.28 7.19
C ARG A 177 -8.88 -34.84 8.59
N LYS A 178 -9.26 -34.00 9.55
CA LYS A 178 -9.44 -34.36 10.96
C LYS A 178 -10.91 -34.56 11.35
N PHE A 179 -11.82 -34.39 10.40
CA PHE A 179 -13.26 -34.64 10.47
C PHE A 179 -13.63 -35.60 9.33
#